data_AF-G0XQU6-F1
#
_entry.id   AF-G0XQU6-F1
#
_cell.length_a   1.000
_cell.length_b   1.000
_cell.length_c   1.000
_cell.angle_alpha   90.00
_cell.angle_beta   90.00
_cell.angle_gamma   90.00
#
_symmetry.space_group_name_H-M   'P 1'
#
loop_
_entity.id
_entity.type
_entity.pdbx_description
1 polymer ?
#
loop_
_entity_poly.entity_id
_entity_poly.type
_entity_poly.pdbx_seq_one_letter_code
_entity_poly.pdbx_strand_id
1 'polypeptide(L)' 'MATPIIDDIPRTKGKKSGIGDILKPLNSEYG' A
#
# COMPACT_ATOMS: atom_id res chain seq x y z
N MET A 1 0.44 -28.84 -14.82
CA MET A 1 1.61 -28.07 -14.35
C MET A 1 1.07 -26.82 -13.68
N ALA A 2 1.15 -26.72 -12.36
CA ALA A 2 0.66 -25.55 -11.64
C ALA A 2 1.68 -24.40 -11.77
N THR A 3 1.23 -23.21 -12.10
CA THR A 3 2.06 -22.00 -12.16
C THR A 3 2.28 -21.46 -10.75
N PRO A 4 3.53 -21.18 -10.32
CA PRO A 4 3.77 -20.56 -9.03
C PRO A 4 3.17 -19.14 -9.05
N ILE A 5 2.29 -18.83 -8.09
CA ILE A 5 1.88 -17.45 -7.83
C ILE A 5 3.11 -16.76 -7.26
N ILE A 6 3.81 -16.01 -8.11
CA ILE A 6 4.81 -15.06 -7.64
C ILE A 6 4.00 -13.98 -6.92
N ASP A 7 4.32 -13.69 -5.66
CA ASP A 7 3.85 -12.52 -4.91
C ASP A 7 4.37 -11.20 -5.54
N ASP A 8 4.39 -11.12 -6.87
CA ASP A 8 4.64 -9.92 -7.68
C ASP A 8 3.39 -9.02 -7.72
N ILE A 9 2.62 -9.01 -6.63
CA ILE A 9 1.83 -7.83 -6.35
C ILE A 9 2.88 -6.81 -5.96
N PRO A 10 3.16 -5.77 -6.78
CA PRO A 10 4.04 -4.73 -6.30
C PRO A 10 3.34 -4.22 -5.04
N ARG A 11 3.96 -4.38 -3.86
CA ARG A 11 3.60 -3.58 -2.68
C ARG A 11 3.90 -2.16 -3.11
N THR A 12 2.95 -1.58 -3.82
CA THR A 12 3.05 -0.26 -4.42
C THR A 12 3.18 0.63 -3.22
N LYS A 13 4.42 1.00 -2.90
CA LYS A 13 4.74 1.86 -1.76
C LYS A 13 3.89 3.09 -2.02
N GLY A 14 2.83 3.27 -1.22
CA GLY A 14 1.80 4.27 -1.50
C GLY A 14 2.47 5.58 -1.89
N LYS A 15 1.98 6.22 -2.96
CA LYS A 15 2.62 7.41 -3.51
C LYS A 15 2.83 8.42 -2.38
N LYS A 16 4.08 8.67 -1.99
CA LYS A 16 4.41 9.67 -0.98
C LYS A 16 4.00 11.02 -1.56
N SER A 17 2.97 11.60 -0.97
CA SER A 17 2.44 12.91 -1.32
C SER A 17 2.49 13.73 -0.05
N GLY A 18 3.00 14.97 -0.11
CA GLY A 18 3.14 15.80 1.10
C GLY A 18 1.80 15.97 1.84
N ILE A 19 0.70 16.11 1.10
CA ILE A 19 -0.65 16.14 1.68
C ILE A 19 -1.06 14.76 2.23
N GLY A 20 -0.71 13.69 1.51
CA GLY A 20 -0.97 12.32 1.95
C GLY A 20 -0.30 12.00 3.29
N ASP A 21 0.90 12.51 3.54
CA ASP A 21 1.61 12.32 4.81
C ASP A 21 0.94 13.09 5.97
N ILE A 22 0.38 14.27 5.70
CA ILE A 22 -0.40 15.06 6.67
C ILE A 22 -1.73 14.38 7.00
N LEU A 23 -2.40 13.80 5.98
CA LEU A 23 -3.71 13.17 6.13
C LEU A 23 -3.62 11.70 6.60
N LYS A 24 -2.44 11.07 6.54
CA LYS A 24 -2.24 9.67 6.89
C LYS A 24 -2.72 9.31 8.32
N PRO A 25 -2.46 10.11 9.36
CA PRO A 25 -2.95 9.83 10.71
C PRO A 25 -4.48 9.89 10.83
N LEU A 26 -5.17 10.61 9.93
CA LEU A 26 -6.64 10.65 9.93
C LEU A 26 -7.26 9.37 9.37
N ASN A 27 -6.50 8.60 8.60
CA ASN A 27 -6.94 7.35 7.98
C ASN A 27 -6.27 6.12 8.62
N SER A 28 -5.66 6.26 9.80
CA SER A 28 -4.91 5.16 10.44
C SER A 28 -5.75 4.29 11.39
N GLU A 29 -6.93 4.75 11.80
CA GLU A 29 -7.80 4.02 12.75
C GLU A 29 -8.81 3.10 12.06
N TYR A 30 -8.40 2.46 10.96
CA TYR A 30 -9.20 1.41 10.36
C TYR A 30 -9.01 0.13 11.19
N GLY A 31 -10.04 -0.23 11.95
CA GLY A 31 -10.13 -1.51 12.68
C GLY A 31 -10.28 -2.70 11.75
#